data_AF-A0A519UE41-F1
#
_entry.id   AF-A0A519UE41-F1
#
_cell.length_a   1.000
_cell.length_b   1.000
_cell.length_c   1.000
_cell.angle_alpha   90.00
_cell.angle_beta   90.00
_cell.angle_gamma   90.00
#
_symmetry.space_group_name_H-M   'P 1'
#
loop_
_entity.id
_entity.type
_entity.pdbx_description
1 polymer ?
#
loop_
_entity_poly.entity_id
_entity_poly.type
_entity_poly.pdbx_seq_one_letter_code
_entity_poly.pdbx_strand_id
1 'polypeptide(L)'
;FIWSVKNINSSFEQFLPDMYEIFAQGNGLYNTNNEKKFIDNAYSQCTNISIDFGIMEKAENVYVLPADFGWSDLGTWASIYDMAEKDYVGNAVIPSKQVMMFDSSNCMVNVPEEKLVILQGLHDYIVVESNNTLLICPRNEEQSVKQIVADVKAKFGNKFI
;
A
#
# COMPACT_ATOMS: atom_id res chain seq x y z
N PHE A 1 7.68 12.07 -6.47
CA PHE A 1 7.89 13.52 -6.72
C PHE A 1 9.36 13.88 -6.62
N ILE A 2 9.79 14.93 -7.31
CA ILE A 2 11.16 15.47 -7.23
C ILE A 2 11.04 16.99 -7.10
N TRP A 3 11.66 17.58 -6.09
CA TRP A 3 11.69 19.02 -5.83
C TRP A 3 12.91 19.41 -5.00
N SER A 4 13.21 20.71 -4.93
CA SER A 4 14.17 21.25 -3.96
C SER A 4 13.52 21.42 -2.59
N VAL A 5 14.31 21.29 -1.51
CA VAL A 5 13.86 21.51 -0.12
C VAL A 5 13.28 22.92 0.04
N LYS A 6 13.91 23.92 -0.59
CA LYS A 6 13.45 25.31 -0.56
C LYS A 6 12.03 25.44 -1.12
N ASN A 7 11.77 24.86 -2.30
CA ASN A 7 10.49 25.02 -2.97
C ASN A 7 9.37 24.29 -2.23
N ILE A 8 9.63 23.08 -1.72
CA ILE A 8 8.61 22.35 -0.98
C ILE A 8 8.29 23.03 0.36
N ASN A 9 9.29 23.59 1.06
CA ASN A 9 9.04 24.36 2.29
C ASN A 9 8.18 25.60 2.04
N SER A 10 8.47 26.37 0.98
CA SER A 10 7.63 27.52 0.60
C SER A 10 6.21 27.09 0.21
N SER A 11 6.05 25.90 -0.39
CA SER A 11 4.74 25.36 -0.73
C SER A 11 3.95 24.93 0.52
N PHE A 12 4.62 24.34 1.52
CA PHE A 12 4.01 24.07 2.83
C PHE A 12 3.58 25.36 3.53
N GLU A 13 4.45 26.37 3.57
CA GLU A 13 4.14 27.68 4.16
C GLU A 13 2.92 28.33 3.50
N GLN A 14 2.79 28.22 2.17
CA GLN A 14 1.69 28.82 1.42
C GLN A 14 0.37 28.01 1.51
N PHE A 15 0.42 26.69 1.36
CA PHE A 15 -0.77 25.86 1.15
C PHE A 15 -1.21 25.05 2.37
N LEU A 16 -0.31 24.84 3.32
CA LEU A 16 -0.53 24.14 4.59
C LEU A 16 0.16 24.89 5.76
N PRO A 17 -0.17 26.17 5.99
CA PRO A 17 0.53 27.02 6.95
C PRO A 17 0.55 26.44 8.36
N ASP A 18 -0.56 25.86 8.83
CA ASP A 18 -0.63 25.22 10.15
C ASP A 18 0.41 24.10 10.30
N MET A 19 0.56 23.27 9.25
CA MET A 19 1.54 22.18 9.24
C MET A 19 2.97 22.74 9.19
N TYR A 20 3.20 23.76 8.38
CA TYR A 20 4.49 24.45 8.33
C TYR A 20 4.87 25.01 9.71
N GLU A 21 3.96 25.72 10.39
CA GLU A 21 4.21 26.32 11.69
C GLU A 21 4.51 25.27 12.77
N ILE A 22 3.76 24.16 12.80
CA ILE A 22 4.00 23.06 13.73
C ILE A 22 5.45 22.56 13.60
N PHE A 23 5.92 22.29 12.38
CA PHE A 23 7.28 21.80 12.15
C PHE A 23 8.35 22.91 12.25
N ALA A 24 8.01 24.18 12.02
CA ALA A 24 8.93 25.30 12.22
C ALA A 24 9.35 25.44 13.70
N GLN A 25 8.49 25.06 14.65
CA GLN A 25 8.80 25.02 16.09
C GLN A 25 9.91 24.00 16.45
N GLY A 26 10.20 23.06 15.56
CA GLY A 26 11.25 22.06 15.75
C GLY A 26 12.67 22.58 15.51
N ASN A 27 12.82 23.82 15.02
CA ASN A 27 14.12 24.41 14.77
C ASN A 27 14.98 24.43 16.05
N GLY A 28 16.16 23.80 15.98
CA GLY A 28 17.06 23.61 17.12
C GLY A 28 16.79 22.34 17.94
N LEU A 29 15.69 21.62 17.67
CA LEU A 29 15.40 20.31 18.26
C LEU A 29 15.78 19.15 17.32
N TYR A 30 15.79 19.40 16.02
CA TYR A 30 16.24 18.43 15.02
C TYR A 30 17.71 18.03 15.22
N ASN A 31 18.01 16.75 15.03
CA ASN A 31 19.27 16.06 15.30
C ASN A 31 19.73 16.13 16.77
N THR A 32 18.78 16.23 17.70
CA THR A 32 19.07 16.19 19.15
C THR A 32 18.29 15.08 19.84
N ASN A 33 18.61 14.80 21.11
CA ASN A 33 17.85 13.85 21.93
C ASN A 33 16.37 14.22 22.12
N ASN A 34 15.99 15.47 21.83
CA ASN A 34 14.61 15.94 21.95
C ASN A 34 13.79 15.74 20.66
N GLU A 35 14.43 15.40 19.53
CA GLU A 35 13.77 15.31 18.23
C GLU A 35 12.58 14.36 18.27
N LYS A 36 12.78 13.12 18.74
CA LYS A 36 11.72 12.10 18.74
C LYS A 36 10.47 12.58 19.47
N LYS A 37 10.65 13.15 20.67
CA LYS A 37 9.55 13.66 21.48
C LYS A 37 8.83 14.83 20.79
N PHE A 38 9.58 15.71 20.12
CA PHE A 38 9.02 16.80 19.35
C PHE A 38 8.20 16.27 18.16
N ILE A 39 8.75 15.35 17.36
CA ILE A 39 8.08 14.75 16.20
C ILE A 39 6.78 14.06 16.62
N ASP A 40 6.79 13.25 17.69
CA ASP A 40 5.59 12.58 18.20
C ASP A 40 4.47 13.58 18.56
N ASN A 41 4.82 14.70 19.20
CA ASN A 41 3.87 15.75 19.55
C ASN A 41 3.40 16.55 18.32
N ALA A 42 4.30 16.86 17.39
CA ALA A 42 4.00 17.59 16.16
C ALA A 42 3.00 16.81 15.29
N TYR A 43 3.23 15.51 15.08
CA TYR A 43 2.34 14.64 14.32
C TYR A 43 0.93 14.54 14.93
N SER A 44 0.81 14.58 16.26
CA SER A 44 -0.50 14.54 16.93
C SER A 44 -1.39 15.75 16.66
N GLN A 45 -0.79 16.87 16.25
CA GLN A 45 -1.46 18.12 15.92
C GLN A 45 -1.70 18.28 14.41
N CYS A 46 -1.10 17.43 13.58
CA CYS A 46 -1.16 17.55 12.13
C CYS A 46 -2.51 17.05 11.57
N THR A 47 -3.04 17.79 10.59
CA THR A 47 -4.19 17.33 9.82
C THR A 47 -3.78 16.16 8.91
N ASN A 48 -4.59 15.09 8.89
CA ASN A 48 -4.37 13.96 7.99
C ASN A 48 -4.80 14.33 6.56
N ILE A 49 -3.85 14.81 5.75
CA ILE A 49 -4.04 15.21 4.36
C ILE A 49 -2.88 14.70 3.49
N SER A 50 -3.17 14.20 2.29
CA SER A 50 -2.13 13.79 1.35
C SER A 50 -1.43 14.99 0.74
N ILE A 51 -0.19 14.82 0.31
CA ILE A 51 0.55 15.88 -0.39
C ILE A 51 -0.09 16.30 -1.72
N ASP A 52 -0.80 15.38 -2.39
CA ASP A 52 -1.52 15.65 -3.64
C ASP A 52 -2.58 16.75 -3.43
N PHE A 53 -3.56 16.48 -2.55
CA PHE A 53 -4.58 17.47 -2.16
C PHE A 53 -4.03 18.69 -1.41
N GLY A 54 -3.03 18.47 -0.55
CA GLY A 54 -2.50 19.51 0.32
C GLY A 54 -1.72 20.59 -0.45
N ILE A 55 -0.93 20.16 -1.45
CA ILE A 55 0.01 21.01 -2.17
C ILE A 55 -0.13 20.86 -3.68
N MET A 56 -0.03 19.64 -4.23
CA MET A 56 0.17 19.45 -5.68
C MET A 56 -1.00 19.96 -6.54
N GLU A 57 -2.24 19.83 -6.09
CA GLU A 57 -3.41 20.36 -6.81
C GLU A 57 -3.50 21.89 -6.81
N LYS A 58 -2.82 22.55 -5.86
CA LYS A 58 -2.87 24.01 -5.67
C LYS A 58 -1.63 24.73 -6.21
N ALA A 59 -0.52 24.01 -6.34
CA ALA A 59 0.75 24.57 -6.78
C ALA A 59 0.74 24.88 -8.28
N GLU A 60 1.12 26.10 -8.66
CA GLU A 60 1.17 26.54 -10.06
C GLU A 60 2.44 26.07 -10.79
N ASN A 61 3.46 25.62 -10.06
CA ASN A 61 4.78 25.26 -10.56
C ASN A 61 4.99 23.73 -10.68
N VAL A 62 3.93 23.01 -11.05
CA VAL A 62 3.96 21.55 -11.22
C VAL A 62 4.28 21.20 -12.67
N TYR A 63 5.27 20.33 -12.85
CA TYR A 63 5.69 19.80 -14.15
C TYR A 63 5.64 18.27 -14.11
N VAL A 64 5.25 17.66 -15.22
CA VAL A 64 5.16 16.20 -15.36
C VAL A 64 6.14 15.75 -16.45
N LEU A 65 6.97 14.77 -16.13
CA LEU A 65 7.81 14.08 -17.10
C LEU A 65 7.12 12.77 -17.47
N PRO A 66 6.61 12.60 -18.71
CA PRO A 66 6.06 11.33 -19.16
C PRO A 66 7.13 10.23 -19.09
N ALA A 67 6.72 9.07 -18.62
CA ALA A 67 7.56 7.90 -18.48
C ALA A 67 7.02 6.76 -19.34
N ASP A 68 7.91 6.10 -20.07
CA ASP A 68 7.61 4.90 -20.87
C ASP A 68 8.35 3.70 -20.28
N PHE A 69 7.88 3.27 -19.12
CA PHE A 69 8.27 2.02 -18.49
C PHE A 69 7.05 1.42 -17.79
N GLY A 70 7.01 0.08 -17.70
CA GLY A 70 5.96 -0.61 -16.97
C GLY A 70 5.98 -0.21 -15.50
N TRP A 71 5.00 0.57 -15.07
CA TRP A 71 4.82 1.00 -13.69
C TRP A 71 3.44 0.59 -13.21
N SER A 72 3.39 0.02 -12.00
CA SER A 72 2.17 -0.30 -11.27
C SER A 72 2.41 0.11 -9.83
N ASP A 73 1.38 0.64 -9.17
CA ASP A 73 1.45 1.05 -7.77
C ASP A 73 1.59 -0.12 -6.80
N LEU A 74 1.60 -1.37 -7.32
CA LEU A 74 1.69 -2.64 -6.59
C LEU A 74 0.99 -2.56 -5.22
N GLY A 75 -0.22 -2.03 -5.22
CA GLY A 75 -1.03 -1.88 -4.01
C GLY A 75 -2.07 -2.96 -3.83
N THR A 76 -2.31 -3.77 -4.88
CA THR A 76 -3.43 -4.71 -4.95
C THR A 76 -3.00 -6.06 -5.54
N TRP A 77 -3.60 -7.14 -5.04
CA TRP A 77 -3.51 -8.49 -5.59
C TRP A 77 -4.03 -8.56 -7.03
N ALA A 78 -4.96 -7.70 -7.42
CA ALA A 78 -5.39 -7.52 -8.80
C ALA A 78 -4.25 -7.03 -9.68
N SER A 79 -3.51 -5.98 -9.25
CA SER A 79 -2.33 -5.50 -9.97
C SER A 79 -1.26 -6.59 -10.11
N ILE A 80 -1.07 -7.41 -9.06
CA ILE A 80 -0.12 -8.53 -9.10
C ILE A 80 -0.61 -9.59 -10.09
N TYR A 81 -1.89 -9.97 -10.04
CA TYR A 81 -2.48 -10.93 -10.96
C TYR A 81 -2.32 -10.50 -12.42
N ASP A 82 -2.55 -9.21 -12.73
CA ASP A 82 -2.46 -8.69 -14.10
C ASP A 82 -1.03 -8.82 -14.65
N MET A 83 -0.01 -8.58 -13.83
CA MET A 83 1.40 -8.69 -14.21
C MET A 83 1.95 -10.13 -14.16
N ALA A 84 1.29 -11.03 -13.45
CA ALA A 84 1.74 -12.41 -13.31
C ALA A 84 1.58 -13.22 -14.60
N GLU A 85 2.47 -14.18 -14.79
CA GLU A 85 2.30 -15.23 -15.79
C GLU A 85 1.09 -16.08 -15.42
N LYS A 86 0.27 -16.41 -16.44
CA LYS A 86 -0.98 -17.14 -16.27
C LYS A 86 -0.94 -18.43 -17.05
N ASP A 87 -1.58 -19.46 -16.52
CA ASP A 87 -1.85 -20.68 -17.26
C ASP A 87 -2.92 -20.47 -18.36
N TYR A 88 -3.25 -21.55 -19.07
CA TYR A 88 -4.21 -21.55 -20.18
C TYR A 88 -5.67 -21.24 -19.79
N VAL A 89 -6.02 -21.29 -18.50
CA VAL A 89 -7.34 -20.94 -17.95
C VAL A 89 -7.28 -19.68 -17.08
N GLY A 90 -6.18 -18.93 -17.17
CA GLY A 90 -6.03 -17.63 -16.52
C GLY A 90 -5.62 -17.70 -15.04
N ASN A 91 -5.19 -18.84 -14.50
CA ASN A 91 -4.69 -18.88 -13.13
C ASN A 91 -3.26 -18.34 -13.06
N ALA A 92 -3.00 -17.50 -12.08
CA ALA A 92 -1.66 -17.01 -11.74
C ALA A 92 -1.21 -17.64 -10.42
N VAL A 93 -0.01 -18.23 -10.41
CA VAL A 93 0.59 -18.86 -9.22
C VAL A 93 1.99 -18.28 -9.01
N ILE A 94 2.24 -17.66 -7.84
CA ILE A 94 3.51 -16.98 -7.53
C ILE A 94 4.16 -17.56 -6.27
N PRO A 95 5.45 -17.91 -6.35
CA PRO A 95 5.88 -19.19 -6.87
C PRO A 95 5.53 -20.32 -5.88
N SER A 96 4.69 -21.28 -6.29
CA SER A 96 4.61 -22.55 -5.58
C SER A 96 4.50 -23.70 -6.58
N LYS A 97 5.37 -24.70 -6.39
CA LYS A 97 5.36 -25.94 -7.19
C LYS A 97 4.29 -26.92 -6.71
N GLN A 98 3.68 -26.63 -5.56
CA GLN A 98 2.73 -27.51 -4.86
C GLN A 98 1.31 -26.93 -4.87
N VAL A 99 0.90 -26.28 -5.96
CA VAL A 99 -0.51 -25.90 -6.18
C VAL A 99 -1.12 -26.82 -7.23
N MET A 100 -2.20 -27.50 -6.83
CA MET A 100 -3.04 -28.27 -7.73
C MET A 100 -4.40 -27.60 -7.86
N MET A 101 -4.85 -27.41 -9.09
CA MET A 101 -6.11 -26.74 -9.39
C MET A 101 -6.96 -27.64 -10.27
N PHE A 102 -8.21 -27.83 -9.87
CA PHE A 102 -9.19 -28.65 -10.54
C PHE A 102 -10.44 -27.81 -10.77
N ASP A 103 -10.95 -27.77 -12.00
CA ASP A 103 -12.13 -26.96 -12.35
C ASP A 103 -12.06 -25.54 -11.76
N SER A 104 -10.93 -24.86 -11.97
CA SER A 104 -10.66 -23.54 -11.37
C SER A 104 -9.99 -22.64 -12.41
N SER A 105 -10.42 -21.39 -12.49
CA SER A 105 -9.97 -20.44 -13.53
C SER A 105 -9.86 -19.03 -12.97
N ASN A 106 -9.04 -18.19 -13.62
CA ASN A 106 -8.86 -16.78 -13.25
C ASN A 106 -8.48 -16.54 -11.78
N CYS A 107 -7.87 -17.52 -11.12
CA CYS A 107 -7.48 -17.41 -9.72
C CYS A 107 -6.08 -16.84 -9.57
N MET A 108 -5.84 -16.12 -8.47
CA MET A 108 -4.52 -15.66 -8.04
C MET A 108 -4.11 -16.43 -6.79
N VAL A 109 -3.00 -17.18 -6.84
CA VAL A 109 -2.51 -17.99 -5.73
C VAL A 109 -1.10 -17.57 -5.34
N ASN A 110 -0.91 -17.13 -4.10
CA ASN A 110 0.40 -16.82 -3.54
C ASN A 110 0.52 -17.42 -2.13
N VAL A 111 1.26 -18.52 -2.02
CA VAL A 111 1.39 -19.30 -0.78
C VAL A 111 2.85 -19.74 -0.60
N PRO A 112 3.29 -20.06 0.63
CA PRO A 112 4.65 -20.58 0.86
C PRO A 112 4.97 -21.78 -0.04
N GLU A 113 6.18 -21.83 -0.59
CA GLU A 113 6.59 -22.85 -1.58
C GLU A 113 6.43 -24.30 -1.09
N GLU A 114 6.63 -24.51 0.22
CA GLU A 114 6.56 -25.81 0.89
C GLU A 114 5.12 -26.29 1.17
N LYS A 115 4.12 -25.44 0.94
CA LYS A 115 2.72 -25.74 1.27
C LYS A 115 1.99 -26.34 0.07
N LEU A 116 1.47 -27.55 0.25
CA LEU A 116 0.52 -28.13 -0.69
C LEU A 116 -0.84 -27.42 -0.60
N VAL A 117 -1.28 -26.86 -1.72
CA VAL A 117 -2.58 -26.21 -1.86
C VAL A 117 -3.37 -26.88 -2.98
N ILE A 118 -4.63 -27.20 -2.69
CA ILE A 118 -5.53 -27.85 -3.62
C ILE A 118 -6.78 -26.98 -3.75
N LEU A 119 -7.07 -26.51 -4.96
CA LEU A 119 -8.25 -25.72 -5.28
C LEU A 119 -9.18 -26.53 -6.19
N GLN A 120 -10.47 -26.54 -5.87
CA GLN A 120 -11.51 -27.20 -6.64
C GLN A 120 -12.72 -26.27 -6.78
N GLY A 121 -13.13 -25.97 -8.01
CA GLY A 121 -14.34 -25.17 -8.27
C GLY A 121 -14.20 -23.68 -7.93
N LEU A 122 -12.99 -23.13 -7.83
CA LEU A 122 -12.78 -21.70 -7.56
C LEU A 122 -12.58 -20.95 -8.87
N HIS A 123 -13.40 -19.92 -9.09
CA HIS A 123 -13.29 -19.05 -10.26
C HIS A 123 -13.22 -17.60 -9.82
N ASP A 124 -12.24 -16.85 -10.33
CA ASP A 124 -12.05 -15.43 -10.01
C ASP A 124 -11.80 -15.15 -8.51
N TYR A 125 -11.00 -16.00 -7.85
CA TYR A 125 -10.60 -15.86 -6.45
C TYR A 125 -9.13 -15.49 -6.27
N ILE A 126 -8.84 -14.81 -5.16
CA ILE A 126 -7.52 -14.59 -4.60
C ILE A 126 -7.34 -15.55 -3.43
N VAL A 127 -6.26 -16.33 -3.43
CA VAL A 127 -5.87 -17.26 -2.37
C VAL A 127 -4.43 -16.93 -1.96
N VAL A 128 -4.27 -16.23 -0.84
CA VAL A 128 -2.97 -15.70 -0.45
C VAL A 128 -2.67 -15.99 1.00
N GLU A 129 -1.43 -16.36 1.28
CA GLU A 129 -0.96 -16.65 2.63
C GLU A 129 0.29 -15.87 2.97
N SER A 130 0.26 -15.22 4.12
CA SER A 130 1.40 -14.52 4.70
C SER A 130 1.25 -14.52 6.23
N ASN A 131 2.37 -14.56 6.96
CA ASN A 131 2.38 -14.47 8.43
C ASN A 131 1.39 -15.44 9.11
N ASN A 132 1.31 -16.69 8.63
CA ASN A 132 0.39 -17.71 9.13
C ASN A 132 -1.10 -17.29 9.06
N THR A 133 -1.42 -16.43 8.10
CA THR A 133 -2.77 -15.93 7.82
C THR A 133 -3.10 -16.26 6.37
N LEU A 134 -4.22 -16.94 6.16
CA LEU A 134 -4.74 -17.29 4.84
C LEU A 134 -5.94 -16.40 4.53
N LEU A 135 -5.86 -15.67 3.42
CA LEU A 135 -6.96 -14.90 2.86
C LEU A 135 -7.48 -15.61 1.61
N ILE A 136 -8.79 -15.82 1.56
CA ILE A 136 -9.51 -16.30 0.39
C ILE A 136 -10.65 -15.33 0.12
N CYS A 137 -10.61 -14.62 -1.00
CA CYS A 137 -11.66 -13.66 -1.35
C CYS A 137 -11.89 -13.58 -2.87
N PRO A 138 -13.08 -13.15 -3.31
CA PRO A 138 -13.31 -12.84 -4.71
C PRO A 138 -12.36 -11.73 -5.19
N ARG A 139 -11.83 -11.89 -6.41
CA ARG A 139 -10.86 -10.95 -7.00
C ARG A 139 -11.47 -9.55 -7.22
N ASN A 140 -12.77 -9.46 -7.46
CA ASN A 140 -13.50 -8.19 -7.61
C ASN A 140 -13.80 -7.49 -6.28
N GLU A 141 -13.63 -8.16 -5.13
CA GLU A 141 -13.90 -7.61 -3.79
C GLU A 141 -12.63 -7.19 -3.04
N GLU A 142 -11.51 -7.09 -3.73
CA GLU A 142 -10.22 -6.84 -3.09
C GLU A 142 -10.14 -5.51 -2.33
N GLN A 143 -10.91 -4.50 -2.73
CA GLN A 143 -10.98 -3.22 -1.99
C GLN A 143 -11.43 -3.41 -0.53
N SER A 144 -12.21 -4.47 -0.26
CA SER A 144 -12.68 -4.84 1.08
C SER A 144 -11.55 -5.38 1.97
N VAL A 145 -10.39 -5.76 1.43
CA VAL A 145 -9.25 -6.29 2.20
C VAL A 145 -8.78 -5.30 3.26
N LYS A 146 -8.78 -3.99 2.98
CA LYS A 146 -8.41 -2.96 3.96
C LYS A 146 -9.32 -3.00 5.20
N GLN A 147 -10.61 -3.17 4.99
CA GLN A 147 -11.58 -3.28 6.09
C GLN A 147 -11.38 -4.59 6.86
N ILE A 148 -11.18 -5.70 6.15
CA ILE A 148 -10.91 -7.01 6.77
C ILE A 148 -9.66 -6.94 7.67
N VAL A 149 -8.59 -6.30 7.20
CA VAL A 149 -7.37 -6.09 8.00
C VAL A 149 -7.66 -5.26 9.26
N ALA A 150 -8.46 -4.20 9.16
CA ALA A 150 -8.86 -3.40 10.30
C ALA A 150 -9.66 -4.23 11.32
N ASP A 151 -10.60 -5.06 10.86
CA ASP A 151 -11.44 -5.91 11.72
C ASP A 151 -10.62 -7.01 12.39
N VAL A 152 -9.68 -7.64 11.65
CA VAL A 152 -8.72 -8.61 12.21
C VAL A 152 -7.87 -7.96 13.30
N LYS A 153 -7.41 -6.71 13.09
CA LYS A 153 -6.63 -5.96 14.07
C LYS A 153 -7.42 -5.70 15.34
N ALA A 154 -8.68 -5.28 15.18
CA ALA A 154 -9.57 -5.00 16.30
C ALA A 154 -9.86 -6.26 17.13
N LYS A 155 -10.01 -7.42 16.47
CA LYS A 155 -10.39 -8.68 17.12
C LYS A 155 -9.20 -9.47 17.69
N PHE A 156 -8.06 -9.46 17.02
CA PHE A 156 -6.92 -10.33 17.33
C PHE A 156 -5.60 -9.58 17.58
N GLY A 157 -5.63 -8.25 17.55
CA GLY A 157 -4.44 -7.41 17.70
C GLY A 157 -3.48 -7.52 16.51
N ASN A 158 -2.20 -7.24 16.73
CA ASN A 158 -1.17 -7.23 15.68
C ASN A 158 -0.57 -8.62 15.39
N LYS A 159 -1.17 -9.70 15.88
CA LYS A 159 -0.59 -11.05 15.75
C LYS A 159 -0.66 -11.59 14.30
N PHE A 160 -1.66 -11.17 13.54
CA PHE A 160 -2.00 -11.74 12.22
C PHE A 160 -1.99 -10.70 11.09
N ILE A 161 -1.26 -9.60 11.29
CA ILE A 161 -1.14 -8.47 10.35
C ILE A 161 0.33 -8.17 10.14
#